data_AF-A0A0Q6BU55-F1
#
_entry.id   AF-A0A0Q6BU55-F1
#
_cell.length_a   1.000
_cell.length_b   1.000
_cell.length_c   1.000
_cell.angle_alpha   90.00
_cell.angle_beta   90.00
_cell.angle_gamma   90.00
#
_symmetry.space_group_name_H-M   'P 1'
#
loop_
_entity.id
_entity.type
_entity.pdbx_description
1 polymer ?
#
loop_
_entity_poly.entity_id
_entity_poly.type
_entity_poly.pdbx_seq_one_letter_code
_entity_poly.pdbx_strand_id
1 'polypeptide(L)'
;MDPNTPIRLKDIVALAFPLGGMTLSGLRCEARKGRLTILRVANKDYTTLNHIKAMMERCVVPPVPQPKAFIDKSSSREAAMMIAKAVRDGTL
;
A
#
# COMPACT_ATOMS: atom_id res chain seq x y z
N MET A 1 3.95 12.66 -24.35
CA MET A 1 4.58 11.37 -24.75
C MET A 1 3.50 10.32 -24.79
N ASP A 2 3.54 9.43 -25.78
CA ASP A 2 2.65 8.26 -25.80
C ASP A 2 3.04 7.29 -24.66
N PRO A 3 2.11 6.91 -23.76
CA PRO A 3 2.39 5.99 -22.65
C PRO A 3 2.87 4.60 -23.05
N ASN A 4 2.67 4.20 -24.32
CA ASN A 4 3.08 2.91 -24.87
C ASN A 4 4.43 2.97 -25.61
N THR A 5 5.04 4.14 -25.71
CA THR A 5 6.38 4.28 -26.29
C THR A 5 7.39 3.51 -25.44
N PRO A 6 8.20 2.60 -26.03
CA PRO A 6 9.20 1.84 -25.29
C PRO A 6 10.35 2.75 -24.87
N ILE A 7 10.57 2.83 -23.56
CA ILE A 7 11.64 3.62 -22.93
C ILE A 7 12.62 2.66 -22.27
N ARG A 8 13.92 2.98 -22.34
CA ARG A 8 14.97 2.21 -21.65
C ARG A 8 14.64 2.06 -20.18
N LEU A 9 14.88 0.86 -19.64
CA LEU A 9 14.66 0.58 -18.22
C LEU A 9 15.51 1.49 -17.31
N LYS A 10 16.67 1.96 -17.78
CA LYS A 10 17.51 2.95 -17.08
C LYS A 10 16.81 4.32 -16.99
N ASP A 11 16.21 4.76 -18.08
CA ASP A 11 15.70 6.14 -18.22
C ASP A 11 14.30 6.28 -17.63
N ILE A 12 13.50 5.20 -17.65
CA ILE A 12 12.13 5.21 -17.12
C ILE A 12 12.07 5.44 -15.60
N VAL A 13 13.15 5.16 -14.85
CA VAL A 13 13.20 5.38 -13.40
C VAL A 13 12.97 6.86 -13.08
N ALA A 14 13.65 7.77 -13.78
CA ALA A 14 13.52 9.21 -13.56
C ALA A 14 12.14 9.75 -14.00
N LEU A 15 11.53 9.11 -15.00
CA LEU A 15 10.21 9.51 -15.52
C LEU A 15 9.06 9.04 -14.63
N ALA A 16 9.10 7.78 -14.18
CA ALA A 16 8.02 7.20 -13.38
C ALA A 16 8.15 7.50 -11.88
N PHE A 17 9.35 7.74 -11.38
CA PHE A 17 9.63 7.99 -9.96
C PHE A 17 10.50 9.25 -9.80
N PRO A 18 9.95 10.44 -10.10
CA PRO A 18 10.72 11.69 -10.10
C PRO A 18 11.24 12.09 -8.71
N LEU A 19 10.60 11.60 -7.65
CA LEU A 19 11.01 11.82 -6.26
C LEU A 19 12.05 10.79 -5.77
N GLY A 20 12.52 9.89 -6.65
CA GLY A 20 13.43 8.81 -6.29
C GLY A 20 12.74 7.61 -5.64
N GLY A 21 13.47 6.89 -4.77
CA GLY A 21 12.98 5.68 -4.08
C GLY A 21 12.90 4.41 -4.93
N MET A 22 12.91 4.53 -6.26
CA MET A 22 13.00 3.41 -7.19
C MET A 22 14.37 3.35 -7.86
N THR A 23 14.89 2.14 -8.08
CA THR A 23 16.18 1.90 -8.73
C THR A 23 16.05 0.97 -9.92
N LEU A 24 17.03 1.00 -10.83
CA LEU A 24 17.11 0.06 -11.95
C LEU A 24 17.15 -1.41 -11.48
N SER A 25 17.88 -1.68 -10.40
CA SER A 25 17.92 -3.02 -9.79
C SER A 25 16.57 -3.41 -9.18
N GLY A 26 15.84 -2.46 -8.59
CA GLY A 26 14.47 -2.64 -8.12
C GLY A 26 13.52 -3.05 -9.25
N LEU A 27 13.51 -2.31 -10.36
CA LEU A 27 12.69 -2.65 -11.52
C LEU A 27 13.05 -4.02 -12.12
N ARG A 28 14.34 -4.35 -12.20
CA ARG A 28 14.79 -5.70 -12.60
C ARG A 28 14.28 -6.78 -11.65
N CYS A 29 14.23 -6.51 -10.36
CA CYS A 29 13.68 -7.42 -9.36
C CYS A 29 12.18 -7.64 -9.59
N GLU A 30 11.41 -6.58 -9.81
CA GLU A 30 9.98 -6.68 -10.11
C GLU A 30 9.69 -7.42 -11.42
N ALA A 31 10.56 -7.28 -12.42
CA ALA A 31 10.48 -8.08 -13.64
C ALA A 31 10.76 -9.57 -13.38
N ARG A 32 11.79 -9.90 -12.58
CA ARG A 32 12.05 -11.29 -12.16
C ARG A 32 10.91 -11.91 -11.38
N LYS A 33 10.19 -11.11 -10.59
CA LYS A 33 8.97 -11.52 -9.87
C LYS A 33 7.73 -11.65 -10.78
N GLY A 34 7.85 -11.34 -12.08
CA GLY A 34 6.74 -11.38 -13.03
C GLY A 34 5.73 -10.25 -12.88
N ARG A 35 6.05 -9.18 -12.14
CA ARG A 35 5.15 -8.03 -11.96
C ARG A 35 5.31 -6.97 -13.04
N LEU A 36 6.55 -6.77 -13.52
CA LEU A 36 6.87 -5.81 -14.56
C LEU A 36 7.09 -6.48 -15.91
N THR A 37 6.42 -5.97 -16.95
CA THR A 37 6.66 -6.38 -18.35
C THR A 37 7.87 -5.66 -18.91
N ILE A 38 8.84 -6.42 -19.43
CA ILE A 38 10.04 -5.92 -20.10
C ILE A 38 10.01 -6.34 -21.56
N LEU A 39 10.36 -5.40 -22.44
CA LEU A 39 10.71 -5.67 -23.84
C LEU A 39 12.24 -5.72 -23.92
N ARG A 40 12.80 -6.82 -24.40
CA ARG A 40 14.25 -6.97 -24.58
C ARG A 40 14.59 -6.91 -26.06
N VAL A 41 15.35 -5.89 -26.45
CA VAL A 41 15.82 -5.71 -27.84
C VAL A 41 17.32 -5.45 -27.81
N ALA A 42 18.08 -6.23 -28.57
CA ALA A 42 19.55 -6.17 -28.63
C ALA A 42 20.21 -6.19 -27.23
N ASN A 43 19.82 -7.14 -26.37
CA ASN A 43 20.31 -7.30 -24.98
C ASN A 43 20.05 -6.11 -24.05
N LYS A 44 19.14 -5.23 -24.41
CA LYS A 44 18.81 -4.07 -23.60
C LYS A 44 17.32 -4.07 -23.26
N ASP A 45 17.05 -3.61 -22.05
CA ASP A 45 15.72 -3.64 -21.48
C ASP A 45 14.98 -2.34 -21.71
N TYR A 46 13.72 -2.50 -22.09
CA TYR A 46 12.75 -1.44 -22.24
C TYR A 46 11.49 -1.80 -21.48
N THR A 47 10.71 -0.78 -21.15
CA THR A 47 9.33 -0.92 -20.69
C THR A 47 8.56 0.32 -21.11
N THR A 48 7.30 0.40 -20.75
CA THR A 48 6.43 1.54 -21.09
C THR A 48 5.86 2.13 -19.80
N LEU A 49 5.40 3.38 -19.84
CA LEU A 49 4.74 3.98 -18.67
C LEU A 49 3.47 3.20 -18.29
N ASN A 50 2.78 2.64 -19.28
CA ASN A 50 1.60 1.81 -19.05
C ASN A 50 1.94 0.49 -18.31
N HIS A 51 3.05 -0.17 -18.67
CA HIS A 51 3.53 -1.35 -17.95
C HIS A 51 3.97 -1.04 -16.53
N ILE A 52 4.55 0.14 -16.27
CA ILE A 52 4.88 0.58 -14.92
C ILE A 52 3.61 0.82 -14.09
N LYS A 53 2.59 1.46 -14.66
CA LYS A 53 1.30 1.63 -13.99
C LYS A 53 0.69 0.28 -13.60
N ALA A 54 0.66 -0.67 -14.54
CA ALA A 54 0.18 -2.03 -14.27
C ALA A 54 1.01 -2.77 -13.20
N MET A 55 2.34 -2.55 -13.17
CA MET A 55 3.20 -3.07 -12.11
C MET A 55 2.82 -2.46 -10.74
N MET A 56 2.59 -1.14 -10.67
CA MET A 56 2.22 -0.46 -9.41
C MET A 56 0.90 -0.99 -8.84
N GLU A 57 -0.10 -1.23 -9.69
CA GLU A 57 -1.38 -1.82 -9.30
C GLU A 57 -1.19 -3.22 -8.67
N ARG A 58 -0.24 -4.02 -9.17
CA ARG A 58 0.11 -5.34 -8.62
C ARG A 58 0.96 -5.27 -7.35
N CYS A 59 1.62 -4.15 -7.08
CA CYS A 59 2.48 -3.96 -5.92
C CYS A 59 1.76 -3.35 -4.71
N VAL A 60 0.45 -3.09 -4.81
CA VAL A 60 -0.36 -2.58 -3.71
C VAL A 60 -0.39 -3.60 -2.57
N VAL A 61 0.06 -3.19 -1.39
CA VAL A 61 0.00 -3.99 -0.15
C VAL A 61 -1.30 -3.63 0.57
N PRO A 62 -2.14 -4.61 0.96
CA PRO A 62 -3.36 -4.32 1.72
C PRO A 62 -3.01 -3.73 3.09
N PRO A 63 -3.87 -2.85 3.64
CA PRO A 63 -3.66 -2.31 4.97
C PRO A 63 -3.61 -3.45 6.00
N VAL A 64 -2.62 -3.39 6.91
CA VAL A 64 -2.55 -4.31 8.04
C VAL A 64 -3.78 -4.05 8.93
N PRO A 65 -4.57 -5.08 9.28
CA PRO A 65 -5.68 -4.91 10.21
C PRO A 65 -5.16 -4.35 11.53
N GLN A 66 -5.64 -3.17 11.92
CA GLN A 66 -5.30 -2.61 13.22
C GLN A 66 -5.90 -3.52 14.29
N PRO A 67 -5.14 -3.93 15.33
CA PRO A 67 -5.71 -4.67 16.43
C PRO A 67 -6.82 -3.84 17.05
N LYS A 68 -8.02 -4.43 17.17
CA LYS A 68 -9.15 -3.76 17.81
C LYS A 68 -8.73 -3.40 19.23
N ALA A 69 -8.92 -2.14 19.62
CA ALA A 69 -8.69 -1.73 21.00
C ALA A 69 -9.45 -2.68 21.92
N PHE A 70 -8.76 -3.26 22.89
CA PHE A 70 -9.39 -4.06 23.93
C PHE A 70 -10.20 -3.10 24.81
N ILE A 71 -11.50 -3.00 24.55
CA ILE A 71 -12.42 -2.23 25.41
C ILE A 71 -12.78 -3.15 26.58
N ASP A 72 -12.23 -2.86 27.76
CA ASP A 72 -12.65 -3.54 28.98
C ASP A 72 -14.06 -3.07 29.36
N LYS A 73 -15.04 -3.90 29.02
CA LYS A 73 -16.46 -3.66 29.31
C LYS A 73 -16.80 -3.84 30.80
N SER A 74 -15.87 -4.31 31.64
CA SER A 74 -16.12 -4.52 33.07
C SER A 74 -16.35 -3.20 33.80
N SER A 75 -15.50 -2.20 33.54
CA SER A 75 -15.61 -0.86 34.13
C SER A 75 -16.93 -0.15 33.77
N SER A 76 -17.41 -0.32 32.53
CA SER A 76 -18.68 0.29 32.09
C SER A 76 -19.91 -0.31 32.79
N ARG A 77 -19.88 -1.60 33.12
CA ARG A 77 -20.99 -2.27 33.82
C ARG A 77 -21.06 -1.86 35.28
N GLU A 78 -19.92 -1.68 35.93
CA GLU A 78 -19.84 -1.24 37.32
C GLU A 78 -20.37 0.19 37.47
N ALA A 79 -19.97 1.10 36.57
CA ALA A 79 -20.49 2.47 36.53
C ALA A 79 -22.02 2.51 36.28
N ALA A 80 -22.52 1.72 35.32
CA ALA A 80 -23.95 1.63 35.05
C ALA A 80 -24.75 1.09 36.25
N MET A 81 -24.18 0.13 36.99
CA MET A 81 -24.81 -0.44 38.17
C MET A 81 -24.84 0.53 39.36
N MET A 82 -23.79 1.33 39.53
CA MET A 82 -23.77 2.42 40.53
C MET A 82 -24.81 3.49 40.24
N ILE A 83 -24.94 3.90 38.98
CA ILE A 83 -25.98 4.87 38.56
C ILE A 83 -27.38 4.27 38.79
N ALA A 84 -27.62 3.03 38.37
CA ALA A 84 -28.91 2.37 38.56
C ALA A 84 -29.28 2.13 40.03
N LYS A 85 -28.28 2.05 40.91
CA LYS A 85 -28.48 2.01 42.37
C LYS A 85 -28.83 3.40 42.90
N ALA A 86 -28.10 4.44 42.51
CA ALA A 86 -28.37 5.81 42.95
C ALA A 86 -29.76 6.33 42.51
N VAL A 87 -30.22 5.97 41.30
CA VAL A 87 -31.61 6.24 40.85
C VAL A 87 -32.63 5.57 41.78
N ARG A 88 -32.40 4.31 42.16
CA ARG A 88 -33.31 3.54 43.03
C ARG A 88 -33.36 4.10 44.44
N ASP A 89 -32.22 4.53 44.95
CA ASP A 89 -32.06 5.05 46.30
C ASP A 89 -32.45 6.54 46.40
N GLY A 90 -32.87 7.19 45.29
CA GLY A 90 -33.32 8.59 45.25
C GLY A 90 -32.23 9.60 45.57
N THR A 91 -30.96 9.24 45.32
CA THR A 91 -29.76 10.01 45.69
C THR A 91 -29.11 10.73 44.50
N LEU A 92 -29.84 10.85 43.39
CA LEU A 92 -29.46 11.62 42.19
C LEU A 92 -30.20 12.94 42.10
#